data_AF-A0A535ZS40-F1
#
_entry.id   AF-A0A535ZS40-F1
#
_cell.length_a   1.000
_cell.length_b   1.000
_cell.length_c   1.000
_cell.angle_alpha   90.00
_cell.angle_beta   90.00
_cell.angle_gamma   90.00
#
_symmetry.space_group_name_H-M   'P 1'
#
loop_
_entity.id
_entity.type
_entity.pdbx_description
1 polymer ?
#
loop_
_entity_poly.entity_id
_entity_poly.type
_entity_poly.pdbx_seq_one_letter_code
_entity_poly.pdbx_strand_id
1 'polypeptide(L)'
;VKYLNRDKGWVNLRPLHVEREIDGNTVEVALQYNQGFTENVLAFANDINTVEGGSHLTGFRSALTSVLNKYARKANLMREQDPNLTGDDVREGLTAVISVKVREPQFEGQTKTKLGNSEVRGQVETVFSEAFTQYLEENPPDARRIIEKCLVAARARDAAKRARELVQRKSLLESSTLPGKLADCSERDPSLCEIYLVEGDSAGGSAKGARDRRFQAILPLRGKILNVEKAREDKILTSEQIRNLITALGTGVGERFDINKLRYHHVILMTDADVDGSHIRTLLLTFFFRYMLPVITGKYLYVAQPPLYKITRGKEVSYAYTDEQKNRKLAQMTGKPEVARYKGLGEMNAEQLWDTTMNPQNRMLLRVEIEDAVEADKIFDVLMGNEVDPRKRFIQTHAKTVRNLDI
;
A
#
# COMPACT_ATOMS: atom_id res chain seq x y z
N VAL A 1 -22.90 11.65 -8.73
CA VAL A 1 -22.01 12.02 -7.60
C VAL A 1 -22.50 11.61 -6.22
N LYS A 2 -23.72 11.95 -5.76
CA LYS A 2 -24.22 11.58 -4.41
C LYS A 2 -24.14 10.07 -4.13
N TYR A 3 -24.53 9.25 -5.10
CA TYR A 3 -24.41 7.79 -5.02
C TYR A 3 -22.96 7.33 -4.79
N LEU A 4 -22.00 7.91 -5.50
CA LEU A 4 -20.57 7.58 -5.42
C LEU A 4 -19.90 8.03 -4.11
N ASN A 5 -20.50 8.99 -3.41
CA ASN A 5 -19.99 9.57 -2.16
C ASN A 5 -20.75 9.11 -0.89
N ARG A 6 -21.70 8.18 -1.02
CA ARG A 6 -22.61 7.78 0.07
C ARG A 6 -21.88 7.43 1.38
N ASP A 7 -20.78 6.69 1.27
CA ASP A 7 -20.06 6.13 2.43
C ASP A 7 -18.72 6.83 2.71
N LYS A 8 -18.36 7.89 1.95
CA LYS A 8 -17.00 8.47 1.95
C LYS A 8 -16.82 9.72 2.83
N GLY A 9 -17.88 10.18 3.50
CA GLY A 9 -17.91 11.46 4.22
C GLY A 9 -17.81 12.68 3.29
N TRP A 10 -18.46 13.79 3.60
CA TRP A 10 -18.62 14.90 2.63
C TRP A 10 -17.81 16.12 3.08
N VAL A 11 -17.14 16.80 2.16
CA VAL A 11 -16.37 18.02 2.45
C VAL A 11 -17.21 19.25 2.17
N ASN A 12 -17.79 19.32 0.97
CA ASN A 12 -18.82 20.29 0.61
C ASN A 12 -20.21 19.66 0.68
N LEU A 13 -21.14 20.37 1.31
CA LEU A 13 -22.47 19.85 1.65
C LEU A 13 -23.34 19.66 0.42
N ARG A 14 -23.33 20.65 -0.47
CA ARG A 14 -24.09 20.63 -1.73
C ARG A 14 -23.13 20.35 -2.89
N PRO A 15 -23.37 19.28 -3.67
CA PRO A 15 -22.63 19.08 -4.91
C PRO A 15 -22.78 20.29 -5.83
N LEU A 16 -21.68 20.69 -6.47
CA LEU A 16 -21.75 21.59 -7.62
C LEU A 16 -22.45 20.84 -8.76
N HIS A 17 -23.35 21.54 -9.47
CA HIS A 17 -23.91 21.09 -10.73
C HIS A 17 -23.97 22.28 -11.68
N VAL A 18 -23.56 22.06 -12.93
CA VAL A 18 -23.66 23.03 -14.02
C VAL A 18 -24.02 22.29 -15.29
N GLU A 19 -24.94 22.87 -16.06
CA GLU A 19 -25.26 22.46 -17.43
C GLU A 19 -25.32 23.71 -18.30
N ARG A 20 -24.55 23.72 -19.40
CA ARG A 20 -24.60 24.79 -20.40
C ARG A 20 -24.42 24.26 -21.80
N GLU A 21 -25.05 24.93 -22.76
CA GLU A 21 -24.83 24.72 -24.19
C GLU A 21 -23.89 25.80 -24.74
N ILE A 22 -22.89 25.39 -25.52
CA ILE A 22 -21.92 26.27 -26.16
C ILE A 22 -21.57 25.71 -27.54
N ASP A 23 -21.69 26.55 -28.57
CA ASP A 23 -21.50 26.21 -29.99
C ASP A 23 -22.24 24.93 -30.44
N GLY A 24 -23.41 24.68 -29.86
CA GLY A 24 -24.24 23.51 -30.16
C GLY A 24 -23.81 22.20 -29.49
N ASN A 25 -22.79 22.24 -28.62
CA ASN A 25 -22.42 21.15 -27.72
C ASN A 25 -22.95 21.44 -26.30
N THR A 26 -23.36 20.41 -25.57
CA THR A 26 -23.76 20.54 -24.16
C THR A 26 -22.64 20.06 -23.26
N VAL A 27 -22.32 20.83 -22.22
CA VAL A 27 -21.41 20.44 -21.14
C VAL A 27 -22.18 20.39 -19.84
N GLU A 28 -22.19 19.22 -19.20
CA GLU A 28 -22.77 19.01 -17.89
C GLU A 28 -21.71 18.45 -16.93
N VAL A 29 -21.54 19.09 -15.77
CA VAL A 29 -20.57 18.68 -14.75
C VAL A 29 -21.21 18.68 -13.39
N ALA A 30 -20.98 17.59 -12.63
CA ALA A 30 -21.30 17.51 -11.23
C ALA A 30 -20.06 17.16 -10.41
N LEU A 31 -19.84 17.84 -9.28
CA LEU A 31 -18.63 17.68 -8.44
C LEU A 31 -18.97 17.70 -6.94
N GLN A 32 -18.33 16.82 -6.17
CA GLN A 32 -18.33 16.85 -4.71
C GLN A 32 -17.08 16.19 -4.13
N TYR A 33 -16.43 16.88 -3.20
CA TYR A 33 -15.29 16.35 -2.44
C TYR A 33 -15.75 15.48 -1.26
N ASN A 34 -14.95 14.45 -0.98
CA ASN A 34 -15.13 13.54 0.14
C ASN A 34 -13.89 13.53 1.06
N GLN A 35 -13.98 12.82 2.18
CA GLN A 35 -12.89 12.78 3.17
C GLN A 35 -11.75 11.82 2.78
N GLY A 36 -11.96 10.96 1.79
CA GLY A 36 -10.97 10.01 1.28
C GLY A 36 -9.81 10.67 0.52
N PHE A 37 -8.89 9.83 0.04
CA PHE A 37 -7.67 10.27 -0.65
C PHE A 37 -7.69 9.96 -2.16
N THR A 38 -8.62 9.14 -2.62
CA THR A 38 -8.69 8.69 -4.01
C THR A 38 -9.53 9.66 -4.86
N GLU A 39 -9.05 9.97 -6.07
CA GLU A 39 -9.84 10.60 -7.13
C GLU A 39 -10.85 9.58 -7.70
N ASN A 40 -12.08 10.01 -7.94
CA ASN A 40 -13.10 9.24 -8.66
C ASN A 40 -13.81 10.14 -9.68
N VAL A 41 -13.28 10.18 -10.90
CA VAL A 41 -13.84 10.98 -11.99
C VAL A 41 -14.34 10.07 -13.10
N LEU A 42 -15.63 10.22 -13.45
CA LEU A 42 -16.23 9.55 -14.59
C LEU A 42 -16.46 10.56 -15.70
N ALA A 43 -16.01 10.25 -16.91
CA ALA A 43 -16.11 11.12 -18.07
C ALA A 43 -16.91 10.43 -19.17
N PHE A 44 -17.89 11.15 -19.73
CA PHE A 44 -18.80 10.65 -20.75
C PHE A 44 -18.85 11.60 -21.93
N ALA A 45 -18.91 11.03 -23.14
CA ALA A 45 -19.19 11.76 -24.37
C ALA A 45 -20.35 11.06 -25.10
N ASN A 46 -21.47 11.75 -25.29
CA ASN A 46 -22.70 11.19 -25.88
C ASN A 46 -23.12 9.87 -25.21
N ASP A 47 -23.19 9.86 -23.88
CA ASP A 47 -23.52 8.70 -23.02
C ASP A 47 -22.52 7.53 -23.07
N ILE A 48 -21.42 7.66 -23.82
CA ILE A 48 -20.33 6.67 -23.86
C ILE A 48 -19.28 7.03 -22.81
N ASN A 49 -18.95 6.08 -21.92
CA ASN A 49 -17.89 6.26 -20.94
C ASN A 49 -16.52 6.27 -21.62
N THR A 50 -15.82 7.40 -21.53
CA THR A 50 -14.46 7.57 -22.06
C THR A 50 -13.44 7.20 -20.98
N VAL A 51 -13.16 5.90 -20.84
CA VAL A 51 -12.30 5.35 -19.78
C VAL A 51 -10.85 5.84 -19.85
N GLU A 52 -10.35 6.18 -21.05
CA GLU A 52 -9.03 6.76 -21.26
C GLU A 52 -9.04 8.31 -21.16
N GLY A 53 -10.21 8.89 -20.87
CA GLY A 53 -10.40 10.33 -20.72
C GLY A 53 -10.59 11.04 -22.07
N GLY A 54 -9.90 12.17 -22.25
CA GLY A 54 -10.00 12.96 -23.47
C GLY A 54 -9.91 14.46 -23.24
N SER A 55 -10.29 15.21 -24.26
CA SER A 55 -10.26 16.67 -24.27
C SER A 55 -11.13 17.31 -23.18
N HIS A 56 -12.34 16.79 -22.97
CA HIS A 56 -13.28 17.19 -21.91
C HIS A 56 -12.68 16.99 -20.51
N LEU A 57 -12.12 15.82 -20.22
CA LEU A 57 -11.49 15.54 -18.92
C LEU A 57 -10.27 16.46 -18.69
N THR A 58 -9.47 16.68 -19.73
CA THR A 58 -8.30 17.57 -19.66
C THR A 58 -8.71 19.01 -19.34
N GLY A 59 -9.74 19.52 -20.03
CA GLY A 59 -10.27 20.88 -19.80
C GLY A 59 -10.78 21.05 -18.37
N PHE A 60 -11.55 20.07 -17.87
CA PHE A 60 -12.01 20.05 -16.48
C PHE A 60 -10.86 20.09 -15.47
N ARG A 61 -9.82 19.26 -15.66
CA ARG A 61 -8.66 19.19 -14.74
C ARG A 61 -7.86 20.49 -14.72
N SER A 62 -7.64 21.09 -15.88
CA SER A 62 -6.98 22.40 -16.01
C SER A 62 -7.78 23.49 -15.29
N ALA A 63 -9.09 23.56 -15.55
CA ALA A 63 -10.00 24.51 -14.94
C ALA A 63 -10.04 24.39 -13.42
N LEU A 64 -10.21 23.17 -12.90
CA LEU A 64 -10.25 22.88 -11.46
C LEU A 64 -9.00 23.42 -10.74
N THR A 65 -7.82 23.13 -11.28
CA THR A 65 -6.54 23.55 -10.69
C THR A 65 -6.40 25.07 -10.73
N SER A 66 -6.77 25.70 -11.86
CA SER A 66 -6.67 27.14 -12.06
C SER A 66 -7.61 27.92 -11.12
N VAL A 67 -8.88 27.52 -11.04
CA VAL A 67 -9.89 28.20 -10.22
C VAL A 67 -9.56 28.10 -8.73
N LEU A 68 -9.17 26.92 -8.24
CA LEU A 68 -8.83 26.76 -6.81
C LEU A 68 -7.63 27.61 -6.42
N ASN A 69 -6.58 27.64 -7.23
CA ASN A 69 -5.41 28.49 -6.97
C ASN A 69 -5.80 29.98 -6.97
N LYS A 70 -6.56 30.44 -7.97
CA LYS A 70 -7.04 31.84 -8.05
C LYS A 70 -7.87 32.22 -6.82
N TYR A 71 -8.83 31.38 -6.45
CA TYR A 71 -9.69 31.64 -5.29
C TYR A 71 -8.89 31.61 -3.98
N ALA A 72 -8.01 30.63 -3.77
CA ALA A 72 -7.20 30.52 -2.56
C ALA A 72 -6.33 31.76 -2.32
N ARG A 73 -5.79 32.36 -3.40
CA ARG A 73 -5.07 33.65 -3.34
C ARG A 73 -6.00 34.81 -3.00
N LYS A 74 -7.12 34.94 -3.74
CA LYS A 74 -8.11 36.01 -3.54
C LYS A 74 -8.69 36.02 -2.12
N ALA A 75 -8.92 34.85 -1.54
CA ALA A 75 -9.48 34.67 -0.20
C ALA A 75 -8.43 34.69 0.93
N ASN A 76 -7.14 34.97 0.62
CA ASN A 76 -6.03 34.95 1.58
C ASN A 76 -5.89 33.62 2.36
N LEU A 77 -6.29 32.49 1.76
CA LEU A 77 -6.17 31.15 2.34
C LEU A 77 -4.79 30.53 2.06
N MET A 78 -4.02 31.12 1.14
CA MET A 78 -2.66 30.73 0.77
C MET A 78 -1.79 31.98 0.68
N ARG A 79 -0.61 32.00 1.32
CA ARG A 79 0.28 33.16 1.34
C ARG A 79 0.94 33.33 -0.01
N GLU A 80 1.17 34.55 -0.51
CA GLU A 80 1.77 34.82 -1.83
C GLU A 80 3.04 34.01 -2.13
N GLN A 81 3.85 33.73 -1.11
CA GLN A 81 5.11 33.00 -1.22
C GLN A 81 4.96 31.47 -1.28
N ASP A 82 3.80 30.95 -0.85
CA ASP A 82 3.54 29.51 -0.88
C ASP A 82 3.43 29.03 -2.34
N PRO A 83 3.97 27.85 -2.69
CA PRO A 83 3.83 27.30 -4.03
C PRO A 83 2.36 27.02 -4.35
N ASN A 84 2.00 27.11 -5.64
CA ASN A 84 0.65 26.78 -6.08
C ASN A 84 0.34 25.29 -5.87
N LEU A 85 -0.95 25.00 -5.64
CA LEU A 85 -1.47 23.65 -5.60
C LEU A 85 -1.29 22.99 -6.96
N THR A 86 -0.78 21.77 -6.97
CA THR A 86 -0.64 20.95 -8.19
C THR A 86 -1.97 20.27 -8.54
N GLY A 87 -2.04 19.70 -9.74
CA GLY A 87 -3.22 18.94 -10.17
C GLY A 87 -3.55 17.76 -9.26
N ASP A 88 -2.55 17.09 -8.70
CA ASP A 88 -2.75 15.94 -7.82
C ASP A 88 -3.31 16.39 -6.46
N ASP A 89 -2.82 17.52 -5.94
CA ASP A 89 -3.27 18.11 -4.68
C ASP A 89 -4.76 18.45 -4.72
N VAL A 90 -5.25 18.97 -5.85
CA VAL A 90 -6.66 19.35 -6.02
C VAL A 90 -7.57 18.18 -6.36
N ARG A 91 -7.04 17.02 -6.79
CA ARG A 91 -7.88 15.85 -7.12
C ARG A 91 -8.00 14.85 -5.97
N GLU A 92 -7.22 15.00 -4.91
CA GLU A 92 -7.31 14.16 -3.70
C GLU A 92 -8.73 14.19 -3.11
N GLY A 93 -9.40 13.04 -3.08
CA GLY A 93 -10.77 12.91 -2.55
C GLY A 93 -11.85 13.61 -3.39
N LEU A 94 -11.57 13.91 -4.66
CA LEU A 94 -12.54 14.46 -5.59
C LEU A 94 -13.44 13.35 -6.16
N THR A 95 -14.76 13.56 -6.15
CA THR A 95 -15.69 12.78 -6.96
C THR A 95 -16.37 13.70 -7.98
N ALA A 96 -16.21 13.41 -9.27
CA ALA A 96 -16.85 14.19 -10.33
C ALA A 96 -17.44 13.30 -11.44
N VAL A 97 -18.49 13.81 -12.08
CA VAL A 97 -19.06 13.24 -13.31
C VAL A 97 -19.10 14.35 -14.34
N ILE A 98 -18.49 14.09 -15.50
CA ILE A 98 -18.39 15.02 -16.62
C ILE A 98 -19.13 14.36 -17.78
N SER A 99 -20.16 15.00 -18.30
CA SER A 99 -20.91 14.53 -19.45
C SER A 99 -20.91 15.61 -20.53
N VAL A 100 -20.43 15.28 -21.72
CA VAL A 100 -20.49 16.17 -22.88
C VAL A 100 -21.36 15.57 -23.97
N LYS A 101 -22.24 16.39 -24.55
CA LYS A 101 -23.01 16.05 -25.75
C LYS A 101 -22.41 16.80 -26.92
N VAL A 102 -21.74 16.09 -27.82
CA VAL A 102 -20.97 16.66 -28.93
C VAL A 102 -21.63 16.25 -30.24
N ARG A 103 -21.87 17.22 -31.14
CA ARG A 103 -22.52 16.96 -32.44
C ARG A 103 -21.70 16.03 -33.33
N GLU A 104 -20.40 16.31 -33.46
CA GLU A 104 -19.45 15.56 -34.28
C GLU A 104 -18.32 15.01 -33.41
N PRO A 105 -18.56 13.92 -32.65
CA PRO A 105 -17.56 13.37 -31.75
C PRO A 105 -16.45 12.66 -32.53
N GLN A 106 -15.21 13.06 -32.27
CA GLN A 106 -13.99 12.44 -32.77
C GLN A 106 -13.34 11.66 -31.62
N PHE A 107 -13.11 10.37 -31.81
CA PHE A 107 -12.44 9.54 -30.82
C PHE A 107 -11.06 9.09 -31.31
N GLU A 108 -10.12 8.98 -30.37
CA GLU A 108 -8.83 8.34 -30.64
C GLU A 108 -9.01 6.81 -30.61
N GLY A 109 -8.58 6.13 -31.67
CA GLY A 109 -8.62 4.67 -31.77
C GLY A 109 -10.01 4.07 -32.03
N GLN A 110 -10.03 2.75 -32.22
CA GLN A 110 -11.23 2.00 -32.62
C GLN A 110 -12.27 1.86 -31.49
N THR A 111 -11.82 1.89 -30.23
CA THR A 111 -12.62 1.53 -29.05
C THR A 111 -13.47 2.69 -28.50
N LYS A 112 -13.45 3.88 -29.12
CA LYS A 112 -14.17 5.09 -28.65
C LYS A 112 -13.93 5.42 -27.17
N THR A 113 -12.72 5.15 -26.70
CA THR A 113 -12.33 5.22 -25.28
C THR A 113 -11.83 6.60 -24.87
N LYS A 114 -11.41 7.42 -25.83
CA LYS A 114 -10.83 8.75 -25.59
C LYS A 114 -11.36 9.79 -26.57
N LEU A 115 -11.87 10.90 -26.05
CA LEU A 115 -12.39 12.01 -26.87
C LEU A 115 -11.24 12.91 -27.37
N GLY A 116 -11.22 13.14 -28.69
CA GLY A 116 -10.16 13.89 -29.40
C GLY A 116 -10.54 15.31 -29.83
N ASN A 117 -11.81 15.73 -29.71
CA ASN A 117 -12.26 17.07 -30.09
C ASN A 117 -11.56 18.17 -29.28
N SER A 118 -10.64 18.90 -29.90
CA SER A 118 -9.82 19.93 -29.23
C SER A 118 -10.63 21.10 -28.68
N GLU A 119 -11.69 21.48 -29.38
CA GLU A 119 -12.64 22.55 -29.03
C GLU A 119 -13.39 22.25 -27.74
N VAL A 120 -13.74 20.98 -27.49
CA VAL A 120 -14.46 20.55 -26.29
C VAL A 120 -13.64 20.82 -25.03
N ARG A 121 -12.30 20.78 -25.12
CA ARG A 121 -11.43 21.14 -23.99
C ARG A 121 -11.69 22.57 -23.53
N GLY A 122 -11.69 23.53 -24.47
CA GLY A 122 -11.90 24.95 -24.17
C GLY A 122 -13.32 25.22 -23.67
N GLN A 123 -14.32 24.57 -24.29
CA GLN A 123 -15.71 24.65 -23.90
C GLN A 123 -15.94 24.19 -22.44
N VAL A 124 -15.41 23.03 -22.08
CA VAL A 124 -15.50 22.51 -20.70
C VAL A 124 -14.75 23.40 -19.72
N GLU A 125 -13.56 23.88 -20.09
CA GLU A 125 -12.75 24.76 -19.25
C GLU A 125 -13.48 26.07 -18.93
N THR A 126 -14.09 26.72 -19.91
CA THR A 126 -14.86 27.95 -19.72
C THR A 126 -16.11 27.72 -18.87
N VAL A 127 -16.96 26.76 -19.26
CA VAL A 127 -18.24 26.48 -18.56
C VAL A 127 -17.98 26.13 -17.09
N PHE A 128 -17.02 25.25 -16.83
CA PHE A 128 -16.69 24.83 -15.48
C PHE A 128 -16.02 25.95 -14.69
N SER A 129 -15.10 26.73 -15.29
CA SER A 129 -14.40 27.79 -14.56
C SER A 129 -15.35 28.85 -14.03
N GLU A 130 -16.29 29.29 -14.85
CA GLU A 130 -17.29 30.30 -14.46
C GLU A 130 -18.20 29.76 -13.35
N ALA A 131 -18.81 28.59 -13.56
CA ALA A 131 -19.73 28.01 -12.59
C ALA A 131 -19.05 27.65 -11.27
N PHE A 132 -17.83 27.14 -11.32
CA PHE A 132 -17.11 26.79 -10.09
C PHE A 132 -16.64 28.02 -9.34
N THR A 133 -16.24 29.08 -10.04
CA THR A 133 -15.90 30.36 -9.40
C THR A 133 -17.13 30.95 -8.69
N GLN A 134 -18.27 31.00 -9.37
CA GLN A 134 -19.53 31.44 -8.80
C GLN A 134 -19.90 30.60 -7.56
N TYR A 135 -19.82 29.28 -7.65
CA TYR A 135 -20.10 28.38 -6.53
C TYR A 135 -19.23 28.65 -5.31
N LEU A 136 -17.92 28.88 -5.49
CA LEU A 136 -17.00 29.16 -4.39
C LEU A 136 -17.28 30.54 -3.76
N GLU A 137 -17.71 31.51 -4.55
CA GLU A 137 -18.09 32.85 -4.04
C GLU A 137 -19.43 32.83 -3.29
N GLU A 138 -20.41 32.06 -3.78
CA GLU A 138 -21.72 31.89 -3.13
C GLU A 138 -21.66 31.01 -1.88
N ASN A 139 -20.68 30.10 -1.79
CA ASN A 139 -20.53 29.17 -0.67
C ASN A 139 -19.14 29.25 0.01
N PRO A 140 -18.78 30.38 0.66
CA PRO A 140 -17.47 30.55 1.29
C PRO A 140 -17.08 29.47 2.31
N PRO A 141 -18.01 28.94 3.16
CA PRO A 141 -17.66 27.85 4.08
C PRO A 141 -17.24 26.56 3.37
N ASP A 142 -17.94 26.18 2.30
CA ASP A 142 -17.60 24.99 1.51
C ASP A 142 -16.30 25.21 0.72
N ALA A 143 -16.11 26.41 0.15
CA ALA A 143 -14.87 26.79 -0.52
C ALA A 143 -13.65 26.68 0.41
N ARG A 144 -13.76 27.18 1.64
CA ARG A 144 -12.69 27.08 2.65
C ARG A 144 -12.35 25.62 2.95
N ARG A 145 -13.34 24.76 3.18
CA ARG A 145 -13.12 23.33 3.44
C ARG A 145 -12.44 22.60 2.29
N ILE A 146 -12.85 22.89 1.04
CA ILE A 146 -12.21 22.33 -0.16
C ILE A 146 -10.74 22.74 -0.22
N ILE A 147 -10.44 24.02 -0.02
CA ILE A 147 -9.07 24.54 -0.09
C ILE A 147 -8.21 24.01 1.06
N GLU A 148 -8.73 23.95 2.29
CA GLU A 148 -8.04 23.34 3.42
C GLU A 148 -7.67 21.89 3.15
N LYS A 149 -8.58 21.11 2.55
CA LYS A 149 -8.28 19.74 2.12
C LYS A 149 -7.15 19.70 1.10
N CYS A 150 -7.19 20.54 0.06
CA CYS A 150 -6.13 20.62 -0.96
C CYS A 150 -4.78 21.03 -0.34
N LEU A 151 -4.77 21.96 0.61
CA LEU A 151 -3.56 22.39 1.32
C LEU A 151 -2.98 21.27 2.19
N VAL A 152 -3.83 20.46 2.83
CA VAL A 152 -3.38 19.26 3.56
C VAL A 152 -2.74 18.26 2.60
N ALA A 153 -3.35 18.03 1.43
CA ALA A 153 -2.78 17.16 0.38
C ALA A 153 -1.41 17.67 -0.10
N ALA A 154 -1.30 18.97 -0.40
CA ALA A 154 -0.03 19.58 -0.83
C ALA A 154 1.08 19.47 0.22
N ARG A 155 0.77 19.74 1.50
CA ARG A 155 1.73 19.57 2.60
C ARG A 155 2.16 18.11 2.74
N ALA A 156 1.23 17.17 2.59
CA ALA A 156 1.54 15.73 2.63
C ALA A 156 2.44 15.33 1.45
N ARG A 157 2.17 15.80 0.22
CA ARG A 157 3.03 15.57 -0.95
C ARG A 157 4.44 16.11 -0.73
N ASP A 158 4.58 17.34 -0.23
CA ASP A 158 5.90 17.93 0.04
C ASP A 158 6.64 17.21 1.18
N ALA A 159 5.91 16.73 2.19
CA ALA A 159 6.46 15.89 3.25
C ALA A 159 6.91 14.54 2.69
N ALA A 160 6.12 13.89 1.84
CA ALA A 160 6.46 12.63 1.17
C ALA A 160 7.69 12.82 0.28
N LYS A 161 7.75 13.88 -0.53
CA LYS A 161 8.92 14.19 -1.36
C LYS A 161 10.19 14.36 -0.51
N ARG A 162 10.11 15.14 0.57
CA ARG A 162 11.22 15.30 1.53
C ARG A 162 11.60 13.99 2.21
N ALA A 163 10.62 13.16 2.58
CA ALA A 163 10.87 11.85 3.18
C ALA A 163 11.56 10.90 2.18
N ARG A 164 11.10 10.83 0.93
CA ARG A 164 11.77 10.09 -0.15
C ARG A 164 13.20 10.58 -0.31
N GLU A 165 13.40 11.89 -0.42
CA GLU A 165 14.74 12.48 -0.54
C GLU A 165 15.64 12.19 0.67
N LEU A 166 15.12 12.17 1.90
CA LEU A 166 15.86 11.82 3.12
C LEU A 166 16.30 10.35 3.13
N VAL A 167 15.38 9.44 2.79
CA VAL A 167 15.70 8.01 2.64
C VAL A 167 16.76 7.81 1.56
N GLN A 168 16.65 8.56 0.46
CA GLN A 168 17.58 8.48 -0.66
C GLN A 168 18.95 9.12 -0.38
N ARG A 169 19.00 10.32 0.24
CA ARG A 169 20.26 11.02 0.55
C ARG A 169 21.08 10.24 1.56
N LYS A 170 20.44 9.63 2.57
CA LYS A 170 21.13 8.69 3.47
C LYS A 170 21.71 7.51 2.70
N SER A 171 20.96 6.93 1.76
CA SER A 171 21.47 5.85 0.90
C SER A 171 22.66 6.24 0.01
N LEU A 172 22.83 7.53 -0.33
CA LEU A 172 23.90 8.01 -1.25
C LEU A 172 25.13 8.57 -0.52
N LEU A 173 24.94 9.30 0.59
CA LEU A 173 26.03 9.85 1.41
C LEU A 173 26.60 8.81 2.38
N GLU A 174 25.77 7.86 2.82
CA GLU A 174 26.17 6.75 3.68
C GLU A 174 26.13 5.43 2.89
N SER A 175 26.97 5.29 1.86
CA SER A 175 27.15 4.01 1.14
C SER A 175 27.56 2.83 2.05
N SER A 176 27.70 3.05 3.36
CA SER A 176 28.12 2.10 4.38
C SER A 176 27.24 2.00 5.63
N THR A 177 26.21 2.85 5.87
CA THR A 177 25.40 2.71 7.11
C THR A 177 24.09 2.00 6.83
N LEU A 178 24.21 0.67 6.83
CA LEU A 178 23.07 -0.22 7.02
C LEU A 178 22.29 0.19 8.29
N PRO A 179 20.98 -0.10 8.37
CA PRO A 179 20.21 0.16 9.57
C PRO A 179 20.96 -0.42 10.78
N GLY A 180 21.15 0.35 11.86
CA GLY A 180 21.98 -0.09 13.00
C GLY A 180 21.53 -1.38 13.69
N LYS A 181 20.32 -1.86 13.38
CA LYS A 181 19.75 -3.13 13.86
C LYS A 181 19.92 -4.29 12.87
N LEU A 182 20.25 -4.01 11.60
CA LEU A 182 20.51 -5.04 10.61
C LEU A 182 21.80 -5.75 10.98
N ALA A 183 21.70 -7.05 11.27
CA ALA A 183 22.87 -7.91 11.28
C ALA A 183 23.08 -8.38 9.84
N ASP A 184 24.06 -7.83 9.12
CA ASP A 184 24.29 -8.20 7.72
C ASP A 184 25.05 -9.53 7.57
N CYS A 185 25.08 -10.06 6.35
CA CYS A 185 25.92 -11.19 5.94
C CYS A 185 27.22 -10.72 5.25
N SER A 186 28.21 -11.60 5.15
CA SER A 186 29.50 -11.27 4.52
C SER A 186 29.50 -11.45 2.99
N GLU A 187 28.65 -12.33 2.47
CA GLU A 187 28.46 -12.58 1.04
C GLU A 187 27.90 -11.34 0.35
N ARG A 188 28.34 -11.12 -0.89
CA ARG A 188 27.98 -9.96 -1.71
C ARG A 188 27.13 -10.34 -2.91
N ASP A 189 27.15 -11.60 -3.34
CA ASP A 189 26.27 -12.08 -4.41
C ASP A 189 24.80 -12.15 -3.91
N PRO A 190 23.90 -11.29 -4.42
CA PRO A 190 22.50 -11.27 -3.99
C PRO A 190 21.78 -12.60 -4.18
N SER A 191 22.20 -13.43 -5.14
CA SER A 191 21.57 -14.72 -5.43
C SER A 191 21.77 -15.76 -4.33
N LEU A 192 22.88 -15.64 -3.60
CA LEU A 192 23.23 -16.50 -2.48
C LEU A 192 22.75 -15.92 -1.14
N CYS A 193 22.51 -14.61 -1.10
CA CYS A 193 22.17 -13.89 0.11
C CYS A 193 20.68 -14.00 0.48
N GLU A 194 20.43 -14.13 1.78
CA GLU A 194 19.11 -14.21 2.38
C GLU A 194 18.95 -13.13 3.44
N ILE A 195 17.74 -12.59 3.60
CA ILE A 195 17.40 -11.70 4.71
C ILE A 195 16.16 -12.23 5.43
N TYR A 196 16.28 -12.40 6.74
CA TYR A 196 15.18 -12.77 7.62
C TYR A 196 14.60 -11.51 8.27
N LEU A 197 13.32 -11.27 8.01
CA LEU A 197 12.53 -10.23 8.66
C LEU A 197 11.86 -10.84 9.89
N VAL A 198 12.36 -10.49 11.07
CA VAL A 198 12.01 -11.18 12.33
C VAL A 198 11.18 -10.29 13.23
N GLU A 199 10.17 -10.88 13.87
CA GLU A 199 9.32 -10.18 14.85
C GLU A 199 10.06 -9.95 16.18
N GLY A 200 10.36 -8.69 16.48
CA GLY A 200 10.95 -8.26 17.74
C GLY A 200 12.44 -8.56 17.91
N ASP A 201 13.04 -7.92 18.91
CA ASP A 201 14.47 -8.09 19.20
C ASP A 201 14.78 -9.46 19.82
N SER A 202 13.82 -10.08 20.51
CA SER A 202 14.00 -11.38 21.17
C SER A 202 14.28 -12.47 20.13
N ALA A 203 13.34 -12.68 19.20
CA ALA A 203 13.54 -13.60 18.10
C ALA A 203 14.68 -13.15 17.18
N GLY A 204 14.89 -11.82 17.02
CA GLY A 204 16.06 -11.28 16.31
C GLY A 204 17.40 -11.69 16.92
N GLY A 205 17.49 -11.75 18.25
CA GLY A 205 18.67 -12.23 18.98
C GLY A 205 18.95 -13.71 18.75
N SER A 206 17.92 -14.56 18.90
CA SER A 206 18.01 -16.00 18.63
C SER A 206 18.40 -16.27 17.17
N ALA A 207 17.76 -15.59 16.22
CA ALA A 207 18.05 -15.71 14.80
C ALA A 207 19.49 -15.24 14.46
N LYS A 208 19.96 -14.16 15.08
CA LYS A 208 21.34 -13.68 14.91
C LYS A 208 22.37 -14.70 15.41
N GLY A 209 22.07 -15.42 16.49
CA GLY A 209 22.91 -16.49 17.02
C GLY A 209 22.86 -17.79 16.20
N ALA A 210 21.72 -18.09 15.60
CA ALA A 210 21.48 -19.31 14.82
C ALA A 210 22.05 -19.27 13.40
N ARG A 211 22.05 -18.09 12.78
CA ARG A 211 22.31 -17.92 11.35
C ARG A 211 23.70 -18.37 10.90
N ASP A 212 23.81 -18.70 9.63
CA ASP A 212 25.09 -18.63 8.94
C ASP A 212 25.38 -17.19 8.52
N ARG A 213 26.29 -16.53 9.25
CA ARG A 213 26.72 -15.15 8.98
C ARG A 213 27.31 -14.95 7.58
N ARG A 214 27.68 -16.03 6.88
CA ARG A 214 28.21 -15.92 5.52
C ARG A 214 27.16 -15.37 4.58
N PHE A 215 25.94 -15.91 4.58
CA PHE A 215 24.92 -15.58 3.57
C PHE A 215 23.56 -15.16 4.15
N GLN A 216 23.34 -15.24 5.47
CA GLN A 216 22.07 -14.89 6.10
C GLN A 216 22.16 -13.58 6.90
N ALA A 217 21.35 -12.60 6.52
CA ALA A 217 21.14 -11.34 7.23
C ALA A 217 19.88 -11.39 8.09
N ILE A 218 19.87 -10.68 9.22
CA ILE A 218 18.72 -10.61 10.14
C ILE A 218 18.33 -9.15 10.33
N LEU A 219 17.06 -8.83 10.05
CA LEU A 219 16.46 -7.53 10.33
C LEU A 219 15.31 -7.70 11.34
N PRO A 220 15.55 -7.38 12.63
CA PRO A 220 14.49 -7.35 13.64
C PRO A 220 13.55 -6.16 13.40
N LEU A 221 12.24 -6.44 13.43
CA LEU A 221 11.17 -5.46 13.30
C LEU A 221 10.53 -5.22 14.67
N ARG A 222 10.50 -3.97 15.14
CA ARG A 222 9.93 -3.64 16.45
C ARG A 222 8.50 -3.14 16.33
N GLY A 223 7.63 -3.68 17.18
CA GLY A 223 6.24 -3.29 17.26
C GLY A 223 5.46 -3.64 16.00
N LYS A 224 4.21 -3.18 15.93
CA LYS A 224 3.36 -3.39 14.76
C LYS A 224 3.79 -2.46 13.63
N ILE A 225 4.00 -3.03 12.46
CA ILE A 225 4.33 -2.27 11.26
C ILE A 225 3.15 -1.37 10.91
N LEU A 226 3.44 -0.16 10.43
CA LEU A 226 2.41 0.76 9.98
C LEU A 226 1.63 0.12 8.82
N ASN A 227 0.31 0.07 8.93
CA ASN A 227 -0.55 -0.37 7.83
C ASN A 227 -0.46 0.64 6.68
N VAL A 228 0.24 0.26 5.62
CA VAL A 228 0.50 1.11 4.46
C VAL A 228 -0.73 1.32 3.57
N GLU A 229 -1.76 0.48 3.71
CA GLU A 229 -3.02 0.65 2.97
C GLU A 229 -3.82 1.87 3.47
N LYS A 230 -3.78 2.11 4.78
CA LYS A 230 -4.50 3.23 5.42
C LYS A 230 -3.66 4.49 5.53
N ALA A 231 -2.34 4.31 5.56
CA ALA A 231 -1.43 5.40 5.82
C ALA A 231 -1.15 6.18 4.55
N ARG A 232 -0.99 7.50 4.71
CA ARG A 232 -0.47 8.35 3.64
C ARG A 232 1.00 8.07 3.42
N GLU A 233 1.47 8.32 2.20
CA GLU A 233 2.84 7.99 1.79
C GLU A 233 3.92 8.71 2.63
N ASP A 234 3.69 9.96 3.04
CA ASP A 234 4.60 10.71 3.91
C ASP A 234 4.79 10.02 5.26
N LYS A 235 3.71 9.49 5.86
CA LYS A 235 3.78 8.72 7.11
C LYS A 235 4.48 7.38 6.92
N ILE A 236 4.27 6.73 5.77
CA ILE A 236 4.91 5.47 5.43
C ILE A 236 6.42 5.65 5.31
N LEU A 237 6.86 6.68 4.58
CA LEU A 237 8.27 6.94 4.33
C LEU A 237 9.00 7.56 5.52
N THR A 238 8.28 8.14 6.49
CA THR A 238 8.88 8.64 7.74
C THR A 238 8.98 7.56 8.82
N SER A 239 8.22 6.46 8.69
CA SER A 239 8.27 5.31 9.59
C SER A 239 9.67 4.68 9.63
N GLU A 240 10.25 4.56 10.83
CA GLU A 240 11.57 3.95 11.02
C GLU A 240 11.61 2.51 10.48
N GLN A 241 10.57 1.71 10.74
CA GLN A 241 10.55 0.29 10.33
C GLN A 241 10.53 0.14 8.81
N ILE A 242 9.71 0.91 8.12
CA ILE A 242 9.62 0.88 6.65
C ILE A 242 10.89 1.41 6.02
N ARG A 243 11.46 2.50 6.56
CA ARG A 243 12.74 3.03 6.10
C ARG A 243 13.87 2.01 6.24
N ASN A 244 13.98 1.37 7.41
CA ASN A 244 14.98 0.34 7.66
C ASN A 244 14.83 -0.83 6.67
N LEU A 245 13.59 -1.23 6.36
CA LEU A 245 13.32 -2.27 5.38
C LEU A 245 13.77 -1.87 3.96
N ILE A 246 13.39 -0.67 3.50
CA ILE A 246 13.82 -0.14 2.18
C ILE A 246 15.34 -0.04 2.09
N THR A 247 15.99 0.52 3.12
CA THR A 247 17.45 0.65 3.17
C THR A 247 18.13 -0.71 3.23
N ALA A 248 17.61 -1.67 3.99
CA ALA A 248 18.17 -3.02 4.04
C ALA A 248 18.09 -3.71 2.68
N LEU A 249 16.95 -3.65 1.99
CA LEU A 249 16.76 -4.30 0.69
C LEU A 249 17.54 -3.63 -0.45
N GLY A 250 17.79 -2.33 -0.38
CA GLY A 250 18.62 -1.59 -1.34
C GLY A 250 17.93 -1.23 -2.65
N THR A 251 16.66 -1.60 -2.83
CA THR A 251 15.91 -1.39 -4.09
C THR A 251 15.42 0.04 -4.29
N GLY A 252 15.41 0.88 -3.25
CA GLY A 252 14.68 2.15 -3.28
C GLY A 252 13.15 1.95 -3.21
N VAL A 253 12.39 2.99 -3.53
CA VAL A 253 10.91 3.00 -3.45
C VAL A 253 10.31 3.96 -4.48
N GLY A 254 9.09 3.67 -4.95
CA GLY A 254 8.35 4.52 -5.90
C GLY A 254 9.05 4.61 -7.25
N GLU A 255 9.15 5.81 -7.81
CA GLU A 255 9.73 6.06 -9.14
C GLU A 255 11.20 5.66 -9.31
N ARG A 256 11.96 5.54 -8.21
CA ARG A 256 13.36 5.11 -8.21
C ARG A 256 13.55 3.67 -7.74
N PHE A 257 12.46 2.92 -7.63
CA PHE A 257 12.54 1.50 -7.33
C PHE A 257 13.26 0.77 -8.47
N ASP A 258 14.29 0.00 -8.12
CA ASP A 258 15.06 -0.82 -9.05
C ASP A 258 15.28 -2.20 -8.44
N ILE A 259 14.65 -3.22 -9.03
CA ILE A 259 14.75 -4.60 -8.58
C ILE A 259 16.18 -5.14 -8.72
N ASN A 260 16.97 -4.65 -9.68
CA ASN A 260 18.34 -5.13 -9.90
C ASN A 260 19.30 -4.73 -8.77
N LYS A 261 18.89 -3.78 -7.92
CA LYS A 261 19.64 -3.37 -6.73
C LYS A 261 19.24 -4.15 -5.48
N LEU A 262 18.35 -5.13 -5.60
CA LEU A 262 17.94 -5.98 -4.49
C LEU A 262 19.17 -6.73 -3.94
N ARG A 263 19.44 -6.55 -2.65
CA ARG A 263 20.63 -7.11 -1.99
C ARG A 263 20.49 -8.59 -1.61
N TYR A 264 19.26 -9.09 -1.53
CA TYR A 264 18.96 -10.45 -1.09
C TYR A 264 17.87 -11.04 -1.98
N HIS A 265 18.18 -12.09 -2.74
CA HIS A 265 17.19 -12.78 -3.59
C HIS A 265 16.26 -13.70 -2.76
N HIS A 266 16.56 -13.90 -1.47
CA HIS A 266 15.65 -14.59 -0.57
C HIS A 266 15.27 -13.66 0.59
N VAL A 267 14.12 -13.02 0.47
CA VAL A 267 13.50 -12.22 1.53
C VAL A 267 12.53 -13.12 2.28
N ILE A 268 12.85 -13.47 3.52
CA ILE A 268 12.13 -14.47 4.31
C ILE A 268 11.42 -13.79 5.47
N LEU A 269 10.09 -13.87 5.48
CA LEU A 269 9.25 -13.42 6.59
C LEU A 269 9.26 -14.50 7.67
N MET A 270 9.83 -14.20 8.84
CA MET A 270 9.94 -15.13 9.96
C MET A 270 9.25 -14.53 11.18
N THR A 271 7.92 -14.70 11.23
CA THR A 271 7.02 -14.22 12.28
C THR A 271 6.55 -15.37 13.16
N ASP A 272 6.07 -15.05 14.37
CA ASP A 272 5.57 -16.06 15.29
C ASP A 272 4.28 -16.74 14.76
N ALA A 273 4.03 -17.96 15.25
CA ALA A 273 2.89 -18.79 14.86
C ALA A 273 1.63 -18.48 15.71
N ASP A 274 1.45 -17.21 16.04
CA ASP A 274 0.34 -16.69 16.84
C ASP A 274 -0.47 -15.63 16.07
N VAL A 275 -1.41 -14.98 16.77
CA VAL A 275 -2.28 -13.94 16.21
C VAL A 275 -1.52 -12.66 15.84
N ASP A 276 -0.50 -12.28 16.61
CA ASP A 276 0.27 -11.06 16.38
C ASP A 276 1.27 -11.25 15.22
N GLY A 277 1.92 -12.40 15.13
CA GLY A 277 2.77 -12.77 14.00
C GLY A 277 1.98 -12.90 12.70
N SER A 278 0.77 -13.46 12.75
CA SER A 278 -0.15 -13.46 11.59
C SER A 278 -0.54 -12.05 11.14
N HIS A 279 -0.72 -11.13 12.08
CA HIS A 279 -1.01 -9.73 11.78
C HIS A 279 0.21 -9.01 11.17
N ILE A 280 1.41 -9.19 11.72
CA ILE A 280 2.64 -8.61 11.17
C ILE A 280 2.94 -9.17 9.77
N ARG A 281 2.76 -10.48 9.57
CA ARG A 281 2.87 -11.11 8.25
C ARG A 281 1.92 -10.44 7.25
N THR A 282 0.68 -10.20 7.63
CA THR A 282 -0.31 -9.52 6.77
C THR A 282 0.14 -8.09 6.43
N LEU A 283 0.66 -7.33 7.39
CA LEU A 283 1.20 -5.98 7.18
C LEU A 283 2.41 -5.97 6.23
N LEU A 284 3.33 -6.94 6.38
CA LEU A 284 4.48 -7.09 5.48
C LEU A 284 4.05 -7.46 4.07
N LEU A 285 3.14 -8.42 3.91
CA LEU A 285 2.59 -8.79 2.61
C LEU A 285 1.92 -7.60 1.92
N THR A 286 1.16 -6.80 2.66
CA THR A 286 0.56 -5.56 2.16
C THR A 286 1.63 -4.58 1.68
N PHE A 287 2.69 -4.38 2.46
CA PHE A 287 3.81 -3.52 2.07
C PHE A 287 4.49 -3.99 0.78
N PHE A 288 4.85 -5.27 0.69
CA PHE A 288 5.49 -5.81 -0.50
C PHE A 288 4.56 -5.72 -1.72
N PHE A 289 3.26 -6.00 -1.56
CA PHE A 289 2.30 -5.88 -2.65
C PHE A 289 2.15 -4.44 -3.16
N ARG A 290 2.05 -3.46 -2.24
CA ARG A 290 1.82 -2.04 -2.59
C ARG A 290 3.06 -1.29 -3.07
N TYR A 291 4.23 -1.57 -2.49
CA TYR A 291 5.44 -0.77 -2.72
C TYR A 291 6.59 -1.52 -3.39
N MET A 292 6.57 -2.85 -3.39
CA MET A 292 7.68 -3.68 -3.88
C MET A 292 7.17 -4.90 -4.66
N LEU A 293 6.10 -4.72 -5.45
CA LEU A 293 5.49 -5.78 -6.25
C LEU A 293 6.51 -6.58 -7.10
N PRO A 294 7.58 -5.97 -7.66
CA PRO A 294 8.63 -6.70 -8.36
C PRO A 294 9.38 -7.73 -7.52
N VAL A 295 9.43 -7.60 -6.18
CA VAL A 295 10.04 -8.60 -5.29
C VAL A 295 9.21 -9.88 -5.24
N ILE A 296 7.87 -9.75 -5.27
CA ILE A 296 6.96 -10.89 -5.27
C ILE A 296 6.96 -11.55 -6.65
N THR A 297 6.77 -10.77 -7.71
CA THR A 297 6.76 -11.29 -9.10
C THR A 297 8.11 -11.84 -9.53
N GLY A 298 9.21 -11.30 -9.00
CA GLY A 298 10.57 -11.82 -9.14
C GLY A 298 10.84 -13.09 -8.31
N LYS A 299 9.86 -13.62 -7.58
CA LYS A 299 9.95 -14.85 -6.78
C LYS A 299 11.01 -14.79 -5.68
N TYR A 300 11.18 -13.61 -5.07
CA TYR A 300 12.17 -13.39 -4.01
C TYR A 300 11.57 -13.38 -2.60
N LEU A 301 10.24 -13.36 -2.46
CA LEU A 301 9.56 -13.30 -1.15
C LEU A 301 9.08 -14.68 -0.66
N TYR A 302 9.43 -15.00 0.58
CA TYR A 302 9.15 -16.28 1.23
C TYR A 302 8.61 -16.08 2.64
N VAL A 303 7.90 -17.08 3.17
CA VAL A 303 7.45 -17.16 4.56
C VAL A 303 8.04 -18.41 5.20
N ALA A 304 8.73 -18.24 6.32
CA ALA A 304 9.27 -19.36 7.09
C ALA A 304 8.14 -20.18 7.74
N GLN A 305 8.34 -21.49 7.85
CA GLN A 305 7.43 -22.40 8.55
C GLN A 305 8.16 -23.05 9.73
N PRO A 306 8.14 -22.43 10.92
CA PRO A 306 8.69 -23.06 12.11
C PRO A 306 7.83 -24.25 12.56
N PRO A 307 8.39 -25.22 13.30
CA PRO A 307 7.64 -26.36 13.81
C PRO A 307 6.65 -25.95 14.91
N LEU A 308 5.49 -26.58 14.94
CA LEU A 308 4.46 -26.35 15.97
C LEU A 308 4.74 -27.13 17.26
N TYR A 309 5.35 -28.32 17.14
CA TYR A 309 5.60 -29.21 18.27
C TYR A 309 7.03 -29.72 18.31
N LYS A 310 7.56 -29.82 19.53
CA LYS A 310 8.76 -30.58 19.88
C LYS A 310 8.34 -31.83 20.64
N ILE A 311 8.76 -32.99 20.16
CA ILE A 311 8.52 -34.29 20.77
C ILE A 311 9.86 -34.82 21.27
N THR A 312 9.96 -35.03 22.58
CA THR A 312 11.20 -35.46 23.24
C THR A 312 11.00 -36.82 23.89
N ARG A 313 11.93 -37.75 23.66
CA ARG A 313 11.96 -39.06 24.32
C ARG A 313 13.40 -39.40 24.70
N GLY A 314 13.73 -39.27 25.98
CA GLY A 314 15.10 -39.47 26.46
C GLY A 314 16.06 -38.51 25.76
N LYS A 315 16.94 -39.03 24.90
CA LYS A 315 17.89 -38.23 24.10
C LYS A 315 17.38 -37.92 22.69
N GLU A 316 16.29 -38.53 22.26
CA GLU A 316 15.75 -38.37 20.91
C GLU A 316 14.80 -37.16 20.87
N VAL A 317 15.07 -36.22 19.96
CA VAL A 317 14.25 -35.02 19.74
C VAL A 317 13.73 -35.06 18.32
N SER A 318 12.43 -34.84 18.15
CA SER A 318 11.81 -34.73 16.83
C SER A 318 10.81 -33.58 16.77
N TYR A 319 10.63 -32.99 15.60
CA TYR A 319 9.76 -31.83 15.38
C TYR A 319 8.56 -32.18 14.52
N ALA A 320 7.40 -31.57 14.78
CA ALA A 320 6.22 -31.71 13.93
C ALA A 320 5.64 -30.34 13.55
N TYR A 321 5.26 -30.19 12.28
CA TYR A 321 4.73 -28.95 11.72
C TYR A 321 3.20 -28.96 11.63
N THR A 322 2.57 -30.13 11.75
CA THR A 322 1.11 -30.28 11.79
C THR A 322 0.69 -31.24 12.90
N ASP A 323 -0.57 -31.14 13.33
CA ASP A 323 -1.18 -32.09 14.27
C ASP A 323 -1.14 -33.54 13.75
N GLU A 324 -1.33 -33.72 12.45
CA GLU A 324 -1.27 -35.04 11.83
C GLU A 324 0.16 -35.62 11.89
N GLN A 325 1.18 -34.82 11.59
CA GLN A 325 2.57 -35.23 11.73
C GLN A 325 2.92 -35.57 13.18
N LYS A 326 2.43 -34.76 14.14
CA LYS A 326 2.60 -35.03 15.57
C LYS A 326 2.00 -36.38 15.94
N ASN A 327 0.75 -36.65 15.57
CA ASN A 327 0.06 -37.90 15.89
C ASN A 327 0.74 -39.11 15.25
N ARG A 328 1.20 -39.00 13.99
CA ARG A 328 1.97 -40.06 13.32
C ARG A 328 3.29 -40.36 14.04
N LYS A 329 4.04 -39.33 14.45
CA LYS A 329 5.29 -39.51 15.20
C LYS A 329 5.06 -40.13 16.57
N LEU A 330 4.01 -39.70 17.27
CA LEU A 330 3.62 -40.28 18.56
C LEU A 330 3.23 -41.76 18.43
N ALA A 331 2.50 -42.14 17.37
CA ALA A 331 2.11 -43.53 17.13
C ALA A 331 3.30 -44.45 16.80
N GLN A 332 4.37 -43.91 16.21
CA GLN A 332 5.60 -44.63 15.89
C GLN A 332 6.57 -44.74 17.07
N MET A 333 6.39 -43.89 18.09
CA MET A 333 7.23 -43.88 19.29
C MET A 333 6.69 -44.82 20.36
N THR A 334 7.53 -45.76 20.80
CA THR A 334 7.26 -46.57 21.99
C THR A 334 7.57 -45.78 23.27
N GLY A 335 6.68 -45.86 24.28
CA GLY A 335 6.85 -45.22 25.59
C GLY A 335 5.97 -43.99 25.82
N LYS A 336 6.32 -43.15 26.81
CA LYS A 336 5.66 -41.87 27.11
C LYS A 336 6.53 -40.68 26.64
N PRO A 337 6.44 -40.27 25.36
CA PRO A 337 7.15 -39.08 24.88
C PRO A 337 6.55 -37.80 25.46
N GLU A 338 7.40 -36.81 25.74
CA GLU A 338 6.99 -35.47 26.16
C GLU A 338 6.76 -34.59 24.92
N VAL A 339 5.61 -33.89 24.89
CA VAL A 339 5.25 -33.00 23.78
C VAL A 339 5.18 -31.57 24.30
N ALA A 340 6.03 -30.71 23.76
CA ALA A 340 5.97 -29.27 23.97
C ALA A 340 5.45 -28.58 22.70
N ARG A 341 4.55 -27.62 22.84
CA ARG A 341 4.07 -26.77 21.74
C ARG A 341 4.84 -25.46 21.77
N TYR A 342 5.41 -25.07 20.65
CA TYR A 342 6.01 -23.75 20.51
C TYR A 342 4.92 -22.70 20.31
N LYS A 343 5.00 -21.59 21.05
CA LYS A 343 4.09 -20.44 20.89
C LYS A 343 4.75 -19.31 20.11
N GLY A 344 6.06 -19.13 20.25
CA GLY A 344 6.83 -18.13 19.52
C GLY A 344 8.26 -18.58 19.24
N LEU A 345 8.89 -17.94 18.26
CA LEU A 345 10.25 -18.23 17.81
C LEU A 345 11.29 -17.97 18.92
N GLY A 346 10.99 -17.05 19.85
CA GLY A 346 11.84 -16.74 21.00
C GLY A 346 11.97 -17.87 22.03
N GLU A 347 11.09 -18.88 22.00
CA GLU A 347 11.18 -20.07 22.86
C GLU A 347 12.21 -21.10 22.36
N MET A 348 12.67 -20.96 21.12
CA MET A 348 13.67 -21.81 20.51
C MET A 348 15.07 -21.26 20.82
N ASN A 349 15.99 -22.14 21.21
CA ASN A 349 17.40 -21.77 21.25
C ASN A 349 17.99 -21.69 19.83
N ALA A 350 19.19 -21.13 19.69
CA ALA A 350 19.81 -20.90 18.38
C ALA A 350 19.98 -22.18 17.54
N GLU A 351 20.40 -23.28 18.14
CA GLU A 351 20.58 -24.57 17.44
C GLU A 351 19.23 -25.11 16.93
N GLN A 352 18.19 -25.07 17.76
CA GLN A 352 16.85 -25.51 17.37
C GLN A 352 16.29 -24.67 16.23
N LEU A 353 16.50 -23.35 16.27
CA LEU A 353 16.03 -22.45 15.22
C LEU A 353 16.77 -22.69 13.90
N TRP A 354 18.08 -22.93 13.98
CA TRP A 354 18.90 -23.32 12.84
C TRP A 354 18.38 -24.62 12.21
N ASP A 355 18.33 -25.70 12.98
CA ASP A 355 18.03 -27.04 12.47
C ASP A 355 16.64 -27.17 11.86
N THR A 356 15.69 -26.36 12.34
CA THR A 356 14.26 -26.50 11.97
C THR A 356 13.80 -25.49 10.93
N THR A 357 14.31 -24.26 10.96
CA THR A 357 13.69 -23.12 10.27
C THR A 357 14.67 -22.32 9.41
N MET A 358 15.97 -22.30 9.75
CA MET A 358 16.95 -21.46 9.03
C MET A 358 17.92 -22.26 8.15
N ASN A 359 18.22 -23.51 8.48
CA ASN A 359 19.14 -24.35 7.71
C ASN A 359 18.55 -24.68 6.32
N PRO A 360 19.19 -24.29 5.20
CA PRO A 360 18.70 -24.57 3.86
C PRO A 360 18.45 -26.05 3.54
N GLN A 361 19.12 -26.97 4.25
CA GLN A 361 18.97 -28.41 4.03
C GLN A 361 17.66 -28.98 4.59
N ASN A 362 17.15 -28.38 5.67
CA ASN A 362 16.06 -28.96 6.47
C ASN A 362 14.82 -28.06 6.59
N ARG A 363 14.96 -26.76 6.28
CA ARG A 363 13.87 -25.79 6.46
C ARG A 363 12.76 -25.97 5.44
N MET A 364 11.58 -25.49 5.81
CA MET A 364 10.43 -25.36 4.91
C MET A 364 10.08 -23.88 4.73
N LEU A 365 10.06 -23.42 3.49
CA LEU A 365 9.67 -22.06 3.11
C LEU A 365 8.47 -22.11 2.17
N LEU A 366 7.49 -21.24 2.41
CA LEU A 366 6.40 -20.99 1.47
C LEU A 366 6.77 -19.80 0.59
N ARG A 367 6.85 -20.00 -0.72
CA ARG A 367 7.07 -18.88 -1.66
C ARG A 367 5.76 -18.12 -1.85
N VAL A 368 5.83 -16.79 -1.78
CA VAL A 368 4.68 -15.92 -2.04
C VAL A 368 4.56 -15.69 -3.53
N GLU A 369 3.39 -15.93 -4.09
CA GLU A 369 3.07 -15.71 -5.51
C GLU A 369 1.75 -14.93 -5.64
N ILE A 370 1.56 -14.29 -6.79
CA ILE A 370 0.33 -13.57 -7.12
C ILE A 370 -0.29 -14.29 -8.30
N GLU A 371 -1.39 -15.01 -8.04
CA GLU A 371 -2.16 -15.69 -9.09
C GLU A 371 -3.02 -14.69 -9.86
N ASP A 372 -3.75 -13.83 -9.14
CA ASP A 372 -4.58 -12.77 -9.69
C ASP A 372 -4.32 -11.46 -8.92
N ALA A 373 -3.70 -10.49 -9.60
CA ALA A 373 -3.37 -9.20 -9.01
C ALA A 373 -4.62 -8.35 -8.70
N VAL A 374 -5.69 -8.50 -9.48
CA VAL A 374 -6.95 -7.77 -9.29
C VAL A 374 -7.69 -8.31 -8.07
N GLU A 375 -7.73 -9.63 -7.92
CA GLU A 375 -8.36 -10.24 -6.74
C GLU A 375 -7.54 -9.99 -5.47
N ALA A 376 -6.21 -10.10 -5.54
CA ALA A 376 -5.33 -9.75 -4.43
C ALA A 376 -5.52 -8.29 -3.99
N ASP A 377 -5.61 -7.36 -4.94
CA ASP A 377 -5.86 -5.93 -4.68
C ASP A 377 -7.16 -5.72 -3.89
N LYS A 378 -8.27 -6.33 -4.34
CA LYS A 378 -9.55 -6.26 -3.61
C LYS A 378 -9.45 -6.82 -2.20
N ILE A 379 -8.75 -7.95 -2.02
CA ILE A 379 -8.59 -8.57 -0.70
C ILE A 379 -7.80 -7.63 0.22
N PHE A 380 -6.72 -7.03 -0.26
CA PHE A 380 -5.96 -6.05 0.52
C PHE A 380 -6.79 -4.81 0.84
N ASP A 381 -7.58 -4.28 -0.09
CA ASP A 381 -8.48 -3.14 0.17
C ASP A 381 -9.54 -3.48 1.23
N VAL A 382 -10.19 -4.66 1.14
CA VAL A 382 -11.20 -5.09 2.12
C VAL A 382 -10.59 -5.29 3.51
N LEU A 383 -9.45 -5.99 3.60
CA LEU A 383 -8.85 -6.35 4.89
C LEU A 383 -8.06 -5.20 5.51
N MET A 384 -7.34 -4.45 4.70
CA MET A 384 -6.37 -3.45 5.15
C MET A 384 -6.83 -2.02 4.92
N GLY A 385 -7.80 -1.77 4.03
CA GLY A 385 -8.33 -0.44 3.68
C GLY A 385 -9.25 0.18 4.73
N ASN A 386 -9.69 1.41 4.47
CA ASN A 386 -10.31 2.28 5.48
C ASN A 386 -11.73 1.86 5.87
N GLU A 387 -12.46 1.19 4.98
CA GLU A 387 -13.85 0.80 5.16
C GLU A 387 -14.01 -0.34 6.20
N VAL A 388 -14.91 -0.14 7.17
CA VAL A 388 -15.12 -1.10 8.27
C VAL A 388 -16.15 -2.17 7.89
N ASP A 389 -17.22 -1.78 7.20
CA ASP A 389 -18.34 -2.67 6.89
C ASP A 389 -17.98 -3.84 5.96
N PRO A 390 -17.25 -3.65 4.84
CA PRO A 390 -16.80 -4.74 3.98
C PRO A 390 -15.94 -5.75 4.74
N ARG A 391 -15.02 -5.23 5.57
CA ARG A 391 -14.16 -6.05 6.42
C ARG A 391 -14.96 -6.88 7.42
N LYS A 392 -15.93 -6.25 8.10
CA LYS A 392 -16.80 -6.93 9.06
C LYS A 392 -17.58 -8.07 8.40
N ARG A 393 -18.14 -7.83 7.21
CA ARG A 393 -18.83 -8.87 6.42
C ARG A 393 -17.89 -9.99 6.01
N PHE A 394 -16.68 -9.66 5.57
CA PHE A 394 -15.66 -10.65 5.23
C PHE A 394 -15.36 -11.57 6.43
N ILE A 395 -15.11 -10.98 7.61
CA ILE A 395 -14.87 -11.73 8.85
C ILE A 395 -16.07 -12.60 9.20
N GLN A 396 -17.30 -12.07 9.17
CA GLN A 396 -18.51 -12.83 9.49
C GLN A 396 -18.73 -14.02 8.55
N THR A 397 -18.43 -13.84 7.26
CA THR A 397 -18.59 -14.89 6.24
C THR A 397 -17.57 -16.02 6.45
N HIS A 398 -16.34 -15.68 6.84
CA HIS A 398 -15.23 -16.64 6.99
C HIS A 398 -14.94 -17.04 8.44
N ALA A 399 -15.69 -16.53 9.43
CA ALA A 399 -15.42 -16.81 10.85
C ALA A 399 -15.49 -18.32 11.17
N LYS A 400 -16.39 -19.05 10.50
CA LYS A 400 -16.58 -20.49 10.72
C LYS A 400 -15.53 -21.37 10.05
N THR A 401 -14.72 -20.83 9.13
CA THR A 401 -13.68 -21.60 8.45
C THR A 401 -12.37 -21.64 9.24
N VAL A 402 -12.24 -20.83 10.30
CA VAL A 402 -11.04 -20.78 11.14
C VAL A 402 -11.11 -21.88 12.21
N ARG A 403 -10.21 -22.86 12.12
CA ARG A 403 -10.09 -23.97 13.10
C ARG A 403 -9.23 -23.63 14.32
N ASN A 404 -8.30 -22.69 14.18
CA ASN A 404 -7.32 -22.33 15.22
C ASN A 404 -7.41 -20.82 15.50
N LEU A 405 -8.33 -20.44 16.37
CA LEU A 405 -8.27 -19.16 17.08
C LEU A 405 -7.62 -19.45 18.44
N ASP A 406 -6.48 -18.82 18.73
CA ASP A 406 -6.02 -18.73 20.11
C ASP A 406 -7.03 -17.85 20.86
N ILE A 407 -7.86 -18.50 21.67
CA ILE A 407 -8.79 -17.86 22.63
C ILE A 407 -8.07 -17.69 23.95
#